data_AF-A0A1B7ME10-F1
#
_entry.id   AF-A0A1B7ME10-F1
#
_cell.length_a   1.000
_cell.length_b   1.000
_cell.length_c   1.000
_cell.angle_alpha   90.00
_cell.angle_beta   90.00
_cell.angle_gamma   90.00
#
_symmetry.space_group_name_H-M   'P 1'
#
loop_
_entity.id
_entity.type
_entity.pdbx_description
1 polymer ?
#
loop_
_entity_poly.entity_id
_entity_poly.type
_entity_poly.pdbx_seq_one_letter_code
_entity_poly.pdbx_strand_id
1 'polypeptide(L)'
;KFHLLVDRLEKDFGPDHKVVHYIGAILPQSTTTMDTFTISDLRNDDVAKQFGTISTLYIPPRDESLVNPNVAEAFGTPAAPVTMDSSVKWAGPKLNIVSPYCPHERDVIAQIDTHVAPEGYRKLHTSAAMKKFMTDLILKPKLLEEYKLDPGAVVESAEGLSDVEKFALKVASSGAAYISMTATESDIASGRQLAKDEIATAEGPLAHHTIVVVVVSCAVLLISFSSNSARR
;
A
#
# COMPACT_ATOMS: atom_id res chain seq x y z
N LYS A 1 22.07 24.22 -14.93
CA LYS A 1 21.74 23.20 -13.91
C LYS A 1 20.79 22.15 -14.46
N PHE A 2 19.62 22.51 -15.02
CA PHE A 2 18.70 21.54 -15.66
C PHE A 2 19.38 20.72 -16.78
N HIS A 3 20.17 21.35 -17.64
CA HIS A 3 20.95 20.65 -18.68
C HIS A 3 21.86 19.53 -18.15
N LEU A 4 22.44 19.66 -16.94
CA LEU A 4 23.29 18.61 -16.36
C LEU A 4 22.50 17.35 -16.00
N LEU A 5 21.23 17.53 -15.60
CA LEU A 5 20.31 16.42 -15.40
C LEU A 5 20.02 15.75 -16.75
N VAL A 6 19.70 16.54 -17.79
CA VAL A 6 19.43 16.01 -19.13
C VAL A 6 20.62 15.22 -19.67
N ASP A 7 21.85 15.75 -19.54
CA ASP A 7 23.07 15.05 -19.96
C ASP A 7 23.23 13.69 -19.26
N ARG A 8 22.87 13.62 -17.97
CA ARG A 8 22.92 12.37 -17.21
C ARG A 8 21.84 11.38 -17.66
N LEU A 9 20.64 11.88 -17.93
CA LEU A 9 19.52 11.06 -18.39
C LEU A 9 19.80 10.47 -19.78
N GLU A 10 20.30 11.27 -20.72
CA GLU A 10 20.66 10.78 -22.05
C GLU A 10 21.75 9.71 -21.99
N LYS A 11 22.74 9.89 -21.10
CA LYS A 11 23.81 8.90 -20.91
C LYS A 11 23.28 7.55 -20.44
N ASP A 12 22.36 7.54 -19.47
CA ASP A 12 21.93 6.31 -18.81
C ASP A 12 20.78 5.61 -19.57
N PHE A 13 19.90 6.39 -20.21
CA PHE A 13 18.65 5.89 -20.83
C PHE A 13 18.58 6.08 -22.35
N GLY A 14 19.38 6.98 -22.92
CA GLY A 14 19.32 7.36 -24.34
C GLY A 14 18.33 8.50 -24.61
N PRO A 15 18.48 9.23 -25.73
CA PRO A 15 17.69 10.45 -26.02
C PRO A 15 16.20 10.19 -26.25
N ASP A 16 15.84 9.01 -26.77
CA ASP A 16 14.46 8.68 -27.14
C ASP A 16 13.64 8.09 -25.99
N HIS A 17 14.28 7.79 -24.85
CA HIS A 17 13.59 7.22 -23.69
C HIS A 17 12.58 8.23 -23.15
N LYS A 18 11.42 7.73 -22.73
CA LYS A 18 10.33 8.59 -22.23
C LYS A 18 10.58 8.99 -20.80
N VAL A 19 10.14 10.19 -20.45
CA VAL A 19 10.08 10.71 -19.09
C VAL A 19 8.73 11.38 -18.89
N VAL A 20 8.22 11.32 -17.67
CA VAL A 20 6.94 11.92 -17.30
C VAL A 20 7.19 13.08 -16.37
N HIS A 21 6.80 14.28 -16.80
CA HIS A 21 6.75 15.47 -15.96
C HIS A 21 5.44 15.45 -15.18
N TYR A 22 5.57 15.34 -13.86
CA TYR A 22 4.46 15.27 -12.93
C TYR A 22 4.39 16.50 -12.03
N ILE A 23 3.20 17.11 -11.95
CA ILE A 23 2.85 18.09 -10.93
C ILE A 23 1.53 17.66 -10.31
N GLY A 24 1.55 17.28 -9.03
CA GLY A 24 0.35 16.92 -8.30
C GLY A 24 -0.59 18.12 -8.13
N ALA A 25 -1.89 17.88 -8.18
CA ALA A 25 -2.89 18.90 -7.88
C ALA A 25 -2.72 19.44 -6.45
N ILE A 26 -2.45 20.74 -6.31
CA ILE A 26 -2.25 21.37 -5.00
C ILE A 26 -3.58 21.77 -4.35
N LEU A 27 -4.57 22.17 -5.16
CA LEU A 27 -5.93 22.48 -4.70
C LEU A 27 -6.89 21.38 -5.17
N PRO A 28 -7.98 21.10 -4.45
CA PRO A 28 -8.94 20.07 -4.83
C PRO A 28 -9.53 20.22 -6.24
N GLN A 29 -9.63 21.45 -6.73
CA GLN A 29 -10.14 21.79 -8.07
C GLN A 29 -9.05 21.88 -9.14
N SER A 30 -7.77 21.81 -8.76
CA SER A 30 -6.65 21.84 -9.71
C SER A 30 -6.52 20.50 -10.43
N THR A 31 -6.07 20.55 -11.67
CA THR A 31 -5.72 19.34 -12.42
C THR A 31 -4.26 19.00 -12.19
N THR A 32 -3.97 17.70 -12.04
CA THR A 32 -2.61 17.17 -12.11
C THR A 32 -2.04 17.39 -13.51
N THR A 33 -0.80 17.85 -13.60
CA THR A 33 -0.03 17.84 -14.85
C THR A 33 0.69 16.51 -14.96
N MET A 34 0.54 15.83 -16.09
CA MET A 34 1.21 14.56 -16.37
C MET A 34 1.56 14.50 -17.86
N ASP A 35 2.62 15.20 -18.22
CA ASP A 35 3.08 15.33 -19.60
C ASP A 35 4.22 14.35 -19.87
N THR A 36 4.24 13.77 -21.06
CA THR A 36 5.28 12.81 -21.46
C THR A 36 6.16 13.41 -22.53
N PHE A 37 7.47 13.42 -22.25
CA PHE A 37 8.51 13.92 -23.13
C PHE A 37 9.50 12.80 -23.46
N THR A 38 10.23 12.90 -24.56
CA THR A 38 11.53 12.21 -24.64
C THR A 38 12.57 12.95 -23.81
N ILE A 39 13.69 12.30 -23.50
CA ILE A 39 14.80 13.01 -22.86
C ILE A 39 15.36 14.10 -23.79
N SER A 40 15.38 13.87 -25.10
CA SER A 40 15.81 14.89 -26.08
C SER A 40 14.90 16.13 -26.10
N ASP A 41 13.59 15.98 -25.91
CA ASP A 41 12.64 17.10 -25.82
C ASP A 41 12.99 18.06 -24.68
N LEU A 42 13.60 17.56 -23.58
CA LEU A 42 14.00 18.37 -22.43
C LEU A 42 15.11 19.40 -22.76
N ARG A 43 15.77 19.26 -23.91
CA ARG A 43 16.74 20.27 -24.40
C ARG A 43 16.06 21.48 -25.03
N ASN A 44 14.77 21.40 -25.35
CA ASN A 44 14.00 22.53 -25.84
C ASN A 44 13.73 23.51 -24.68
N ASP A 45 14.11 24.78 -24.86
CA ASP A 45 13.94 25.83 -23.84
C ASP A 45 12.48 26.00 -23.40
N ASP A 46 11.51 25.80 -24.28
CA ASP A 46 10.09 25.95 -23.95
C ASP A 46 9.53 24.76 -23.16
N VAL A 47 10.13 23.59 -23.31
CA VAL A 47 9.84 22.42 -22.46
C VAL A 47 10.54 22.60 -21.11
N ALA A 48 11.81 23.00 -21.10
CA ALA A 48 12.57 23.20 -19.87
C ALA A 48 11.96 24.25 -18.93
N LYS A 49 11.34 25.31 -19.47
CA LYS A 49 10.64 26.34 -18.68
C LYS A 49 9.41 25.83 -17.93
N GLN A 50 8.82 24.69 -18.34
CA GLN A 50 7.68 24.08 -17.64
C GLN A 50 8.10 23.41 -16.33
N PHE A 51 9.40 23.16 -16.13
CA PHE A 51 9.93 22.54 -14.92
C PHE A 51 10.15 23.59 -13.83
N GLY A 52 9.19 23.65 -12.89
CA GLY A 52 9.26 24.48 -11.70
C GLY A 52 9.74 23.71 -10.45
N THR A 53 9.64 24.36 -9.29
CA THR A 53 10.06 23.81 -7.99
C THR A 53 9.19 22.66 -7.49
N ILE A 54 7.95 22.56 -7.96
CA ILE A 54 6.99 21.51 -7.62
C ILE A 54 6.95 20.38 -8.66
N SER A 55 7.79 20.48 -9.70
CA SER A 55 7.89 19.46 -10.75
C SER A 55 8.65 18.25 -10.24
N THR A 56 8.10 17.06 -10.45
CA THR A 56 8.77 15.78 -10.25
C THR A 56 8.91 15.08 -11.60
N LEU A 57 10.05 14.43 -11.83
CA LEU A 57 10.28 13.63 -13.03
C LEU A 57 10.17 12.15 -12.67
N TYR A 58 9.27 11.43 -13.35
CA TYR A 58 9.23 9.98 -13.31
C TYR A 58 9.92 9.41 -14.56
N ILE A 59 10.83 8.46 -14.36
CA ILE A 59 11.55 7.78 -15.43
C ILE A 59 11.09 6.33 -15.43
N PRO A 60 10.29 5.90 -16.42
CA PRO A 60 9.81 4.53 -16.50
C PRO A 60 10.97 3.54 -16.69
N PRO A 61 10.82 2.28 -16.25
CA PRO A 61 11.77 1.22 -16.55
C PRO A 61 12.03 1.10 -18.05
N ARG A 62 13.30 0.91 -18.43
CA ARG A 62 13.71 0.73 -19.82
C ARG A 62 13.45 -0.68 -20.33
N ASP A 63 13.70 -1.67 -19.48
CA ASP A 63 13.65 -3.09 -19.81
C ASP A 63 12.93 -3.86 -18.69
N GLU A 64 12.29 -4.98 -19.03
CA GLU A 64 11.74 -5.90 -18.04
C GLU A 64 12.88 -6.59 -17.28
N SER A 65 12.74 -6.69 -15.95
CA SER A 65 13.69 -7.45 -15.16
C SER A 65 13.45 -8.94 -15.36
N LEU A 66 14.51 -9.69 -15.63
CA LEU A 66 14.44 -11.15 -15.69
C LEU A 66 14.24 -11.72 -14.29
N VAL A 67 13.33 -12.68 -14.16
CA VAL A 67 13.14 -13.45 -12.92
C VAL A 67 14.29 -14.45 -12.78
N ASN A 68 14.92 -14.50 -11.61
CA ASN A 68 15.95 -15.51 -11.33
C ASN A 68 15.30 -16.89 -11.19
N PRO A 69 15.61 -17.86 -12.07
CA PRO A 69 14.93 -19.16 -12.10
C PRO A 69 15.14 -19.96 -10.81
N ASN A 70 16.32 -19.86 -10.19
CA ASN A 70 16.62 -20.58 -8.95
C ASN A 70 15.77 -20.08 -7.78
N VAL A 71 15.46 -18.78 -7.76
CA VAL A 71 14.59 -18.18 -6.76
C VAL A 71 13.14 -18.60 -7.03
N ALA A 72 12.68 -18.56 -8.28
CA ALA A 72 11.34 -19.00 -8.65
C ALA A 72 11.08 -20.48 -8.28
N GLU A 73 12.06 -21.35 -8.54
CA GLU A 73 12.00 -22.77 -8.17
C GLU A 73 11.96 -22.97 -6.65
N ALA A 74 12.77 -22.23 -5.89
CA ALA A 74 12.73 -22.27 -4.42
C ALA A 74 11.36 -21.86 -3.85
N PHE A 75 10.61 -21.03 -4.56
CA PHE A 75 9.23 -20.65 -4.22
C PHE A 75 8.17 -21.59 -4.81
N GLY A 76 8.56 -22.70 -5.45
CA GLY A 76 7.64 -23.66 -6.06
C GLY A 76 6.86 -23.08 -7.25
N THR A 77 7.31 -21.95 -7.80
CA THR A 77 6.68 -21.33 -8.96
C THR A 77 7.27 -21.97 -10.22
N PRO A 78 6.46 -22.55 -11.13
CA PRO A 78 6.98 -23.09 -12.38
C PRO A 78 7.69 -21.97 -13.16
N ALA A 79 8.80 -22.29 -13.82
CA ALA A 79 9.66 -21.37 -14.58
C ALA A 79 9.01 -20.78 -15.84
N ALA A 80 7.68 -20.66 -15.87
CA ALA A 80 6.96 -19.95 -16.90
C ALA A 80 7.37 -18.46 -16.86
N PRO A 81 7.54 -17.82 -18.03
CA PRO A 81 7.69 -16.37 -18.07
C PRO A 81 6.48 -15.73 -17.41
N VAL A 82 6.69 -15.05 -16.29
CA VAL A 82 5.68 -14.18 -15.71
C VAL A 82 5.65 -12.94 -16.57
N THR A 83 4.68 -12.84 -17.48
CA THR A 83 4.41 -11.60 -18.19
C THR A 83 3.92 -10.61 -17.14
N MET A 84 4.71 -9.57 -16.86
CA MET A 84 4.24 -8.50 -15.99
C MET A 84 3.24 -7.67 -16.78
N ASP A 85 1.99 -7.65 -16.33
CA ASP A 85 0.96 -6.77 -16.87
C ASP A 85 1.33 -5.31 -16.58
N SER A 86 2.02 -4.66 -17.51
CA SER A 86 2.25 -3.22 -17.45
C SER A 86 1.29 -2.51 -18.40
N SER A 87 0.12 -2.16 -17.89
CA SER A 87 -0.86 -1.34 -18.63
C SER A 87 -0.50 0.15 -18.66
N VAL A 88 0.68 0.53 -18.15
CA VAL A 88 1.05 1.93 -17.98
C VAL A 88 1.36 2.53 -19.35
N LYS A 89 0.56 3.52 -19.78
CA LYS A 89 0.72 4.22 -21.08
C LYS A 89 2.08 4.88 -21.30
N TRP A 90 2.83 5.08 -20.22
CA TRP A 90 4.15 5.73 -20.17
C TRP A 90 5.29 4.73 -20.08
N ALA A 91 4.99 3.42 -20.15
CA ALA A 91 5.97 2.37 -20.23
C ALA A 91 6.93 2.57 -21.41
N GLY A 92 8.18 2.12 -21.26
CA GLY A 92 9.08 2.01 -22.39
C GLY A 92 8.45 1.15 -23.49
N PRO A 93 8.80 1.38 -24.78
CA PRO A 93 8.17 0.72 -25.93
C PRO A 93 8.30 -0.81 -25.97
N LYS A 94 9.02 -1.42 -25.02
CA LYS A 94 9.24 -2.85 -24.90
C LYS A 94 8.35 -3.56 -23.89
N LEU A 95 7.50 -2.84 -23.15
CA LEU A 95 6.59 -3.46 -22.18
C LEU A 95 5.31 -3.91 -22.87
N ASN A 96 4.91 -5.16 -22.64
CA ASN A 96 3.73 -5.75 -23.26
C ASN A 96 2.44 -5.16 -22.67
N ILE A 97 1.60 -4.57 -23.52
CA ILE A 97 0.22 -4.24 -23.16
C ILE A 97 -0.60 -5.52 -23.26
N VAL A 98 -0.96 -6.10 -22.12
CA VAL A 98 -1.79 -7.30 -22.06
C VAL A 98 -3.28 -6.92 -22.12
N SER A 99 -4.09 -7.80 -22.72
CA SER A 99 -5.55 -7.62 -22.76
C SER A 99 -6.12 -7.67 -21.35
N PRO A 100 -7.01 -6.74 -20.95
CA PRO A 100 -7.58 -6.71 -19.60
C PRO A 100 -8.55 -7.85 -19.29
N TYR A 101 -8.93 -8.65 -20.29
CA TYR A 101 -9.85 -9.79 -20.15
C TYR A 101 -9.30 -11.00 -20.88
N CYS A 102 -8.26 -11.63 -20.32
CA CYS A 102 -7.81 -12.93 -20.79
C CYS A 102 -8.85 -14.02 -20.42
N PRO A 103 -8.73 -15.25 -20.97
CA PRO A 103 -9.62 -16.35 -20.63
C PRO A 103 -9.76 -16.56 -19.12
N HIS A 104 -8.66 -16.48 -18.37
CA HIS A 104 -8.67 -16.67 -16.92
C HIS A 104 -9.54 -15.62 -16.20
N GLU A 105 -9.36 -14.32 -16.48
CA GLU A 105 -10.20 -13.30 -15.83
C GLU A 105 -11.67 -13.48 -16.19
N ARG A 106 -11.99 -13.88 -17.42
CA ARG A 106 -13.38 -14.17 -17.81
C ARG A 106 -13.96 -15.36 -17.07
N ASP A 107 -13.19 -16.42 -16.86
CA ASP A 107 -13.61 -17.59 -16.09
C ASP A 107 -13.82 -17.24 -14.61
N VAL A 108 -12.98 -16.37 -14.03
CA VAL A 108 -13.15 -15.87 -12.65
C VAL A 108 -14.38 -14.96 -12.55
N ILE A 109 -14.59 -14.04 -13.50
CA ILE A 109 -15.76 -13.16 -13.55
C ILE A 109 -17.05 -13.98 -13.63
N ALA A 110 -17.07 -15.04 -14.45
CA ALA A 110 -18.23 -15.93 -14.59
C ALA A 110 -18.61 -16.66 -13.28
N GLN A 111 -17.68 -16.77 -12.32
CA GLN A 111 -17.93 -17.39 -11.01
C GLN A 111 -18.45 -16.41 -9.95
N ILE A 112 -18.45 -15.10 -10.22
CA ILE A 112 -18.88 -14.09 -9.23
C ILE A 112 -20.37 -14.25 -8.89
N ASP A 113 -21.20 -14.56 -9.89
CA ASP A 113 -22.66 -14.69 -9.71
C ASP A 113 -23.05 -15.86 -8.78
N THR A 114 -22.18 -16.86 -8.65
CA THR A 114 -22.39 -18.04 -7.78
C THR A 114 -21.51 -18.00 -6.53
N HIS A 115 -20.79 -16.91 -6.28
CA HIS A 115 -19.90 -16.81 -5.15
C HIS A 115 -20.68 -16.82 -3.82
N VAL A 116 -20.26 -17.71 -2.92
CA VAL A 116 -20.70 -17.76 -1.53
C VAL A 116 -19.49 -17.54 -0.64
N ALA A 117 -19.67 -16.77 0.44
CA ALA A 117 -18.60 -16.57 1.42
C ALA A 117 -18.10 -17.93 1.92
N PRO A 118 -16.78 -18.15 1.95
CA PRO A 118 -16.23 -19.45 2.35
C PRO A 118 -16.56 -19.74 3.82
N GLU A 119 -16.58 -21.02 4.16
CA GLU A 119 -16.70 -21.46 5.55
C GLU A 119 -15.59 -20.85 6.40
N GLY A 120 -15.95 -20.37 7.60
CA GLY A 120 -15.03 -19.67 8.49
C GLY A 120 -14.84 -18.18 8.16
N TYR A 121 -15.42 -17.66 7.08
CA TYR A 121 -15.43 -16.22 6.81
C TYR A 121 -16.13 -15.47 7.95
N ARG A 122 -15.39 -14.54 8.58
CA ARG A 122 -15.90 -13.72 9.68
C ARG A 122 -16.42 -12.40 9.13
N LYS A 123 -17.68 -12.07 9.44
CA LYS A 123 -18.33 -10.80 9.13
C LYS A 123 -18.13 -9.82 10.27
N LEU A 124 -18.08 -8.52 9.95
CA LEU A 124 -18.14 -7.47 10.97
C LEU A 124 -19.45 -7.61 11.76
N HIS A 125 -19.33 -7.89 13.06
CA HIS A 125 -20.45 -8.12 13.96
C HIS A 125 -20.09 -7.55 15.32
N THR A 126 -20.50 -6.31 15.58
CA THR A 126 -20.09 -5.56 16.77
C THR A 126 -21.09 -4.45 17.09
N SER A 127 -21.11 -3.98 18.34
CA SER A 127 -22.04 -2.95 18.79
C SER A 127 -21.70 -1.56 18.23
N ALA A 128 -22.68 -0.65 18.28
CA ALA A 128 -22.45 0.75 17.97
C ALA A 128 -21.45 1.41 18.95
N ALA A 129 -21.47 1.01 20.22
CA ALA A 129 -20.57 1.52 21.24
C ALA A 129 -19.12 1.12 20.97
N MET A 130 -18.86 -0.14 20.59
CA MET A 130 -17.53 -0.61 20.22
C MET A 130 -17.00 0.10 18.97
N LYS A 131 -17.82 0.26 17.92
CA LYS A 131 -17.42 1.05 16.73
C LYS A 131 -17.06 2.48 17.09
N LYS A 132 -17.87 3.12 17.94
CA LYS A 132 -17.64 4.49 18.40
C LYS A 132 -16.37 4.59 19.22
N PHE A 133 -16.14 3.67 20.16
CA PHE A 133 -14.95 3.65 21.00
C PHE A 133 -13.67 3.51 20.16
N MET A 134 -13.64 2.55 19.24
CA MET A 134 -12.50 2.35 18.32
C MET A 134 -12.28 3.57 17.42
N THR A 135 -13.35 4.20 16.94
CA THR A 135 -13.27 5.45 16.16
C THR A 135 -12.73 6.60 17.01
N ASP A 136 -13.21 6.74 18.24
CA ASP A 136 -12.79 7.79 19.16
C ASP A 136 -11.30 7.62 19.54
N LEU A 137 -10.79 6.39 19.68
CA LEU A 137 -9.35 6.15 19.87
C LEU A 137 -8.51 6.66 18.69
N ILE A 138 -9.01 6.56 17.45
CA ILE A 138 -8.28 7.04 16.26
C ILE A 138 -8.37 8.57 16.14
N LEU A 139 -9.54 9.14 16.42
CA LEU A 139 -9.82 10.55 16.17
C LEU A 139 -9.50 11.47 17.35
N LYS A 140 -9.32 10.94 18.57
CA LYS A 140 -9.07 11.73 19.80
C LYS A 140 -7.71 11.34 20.40
N PRO A 141 -6.62 12.05 20.06
CA PRO A 141 -5.26 11.69 20.52
C PRO A 141 -5.13 11.58 22.04
N LYS A 142 -5.78 12.46 22.80
CA LYS A 142 -5.78 12.41 24.27
C LYS A 142 -6.39 11.12 24.83
N LEU A 143 -7.51 10.67 24.25
CA LEU A 143 -8.15 9.42 24.66
C LEU A 143 -7.24 8.22 24.37
N LEU A 144 -6.52 8.24 23.24
CA LEU A 144 -5.55 7.20 22.91
C LEU A 144 -4.36 7.18 23.87
N GLU A 145 -3.86 8.35 24.28
CA GLU A 145 -2.79 8.47 25.27
C GLU A 145 -3.23 7.91 26.63
N GLU A 146 -4.41 8.31 27.11
CA GLU A 146 -5.01 7.78 28.34
C GLU A 146 -5.21 6.26 28.25
N TYR A 147 -5.73 5.77 27.12
CA TYR A 147 -5.95 4.34 26.90
C TYR A 147 -4.64 3.54 26.86
N LYS A 148 -3.55 4.12 26.34
CA LYS A 148 -2.23 3.47 26.35
C LYS A 148 -1.63 3.39 27.77
N LEU A 149 -1.95 4.36 28.63
CA LEU A 149 -1.48 4.38 30.02
C LEU A 149 -2.27 3.42 30.89
N ASP A 150 -3.60 3.44 30.78
CA ASP A 150 -4.50 2.57 31.54
C ASP A 150 -5.74 2.21 30.71
N PRO A 151 -5.68 1.11 29.91
CA PRO A 151 -6.84 0.62 29.17
C PRO A 151 -8.01 0.28 30.11
N GLY A 152 -7.71 -0.18 31.33
CA GLY A 152 -8.70 -0.57 32.33
C GLY A 152 -9.62 0.57 32.71
N ALA A 153 -9.03 1.69 33.13
CA ALA A 153 -9.78 2.88 33.55
C ALA A 153 -10.59 3.48 32.40
N VAL A 154 -9.99 3.62 31.22
CA VAL A 154 -10.65 4.23 30.06
C VAL A 154 -11.83 3.39 29.59
N VAL A 155 -11.68 2.07 29.50
CA VAL A 155 -12.74 1.16 29.06
C VAL A 155 -13.88 1.09 30.07
N GLU A 156 -13.60 1.17 31.37
CA GLU A 156 -14.68 1.16 32.36
C GLU A 156 -15.55 2.41 32.32
N SER A 157 -14.96 3.54 31.96
CA SER A 157 -15.69 4.80 31.76
C SER A 157 -16.52 4.86 30.47
N ALA A 158 -16.32 3.90 29.55
CA ALA A 158 -17.00 3.90 28.27
C ALA A 158 -18.43 3.37 28.38
N GLU A 159 -19.38 4.18 27.93
CA GLU A 159 -20.81 3.87 27.95
C GLU A 159 -21.21 2.93 26.81
N GLY A 160 -22.14 2.01 27.10
CA GLY A 160 -22.78 1.15 26.10
C GLY A 160 -21.96 -0.06 25.63
N LEU A 161 -20.72 -0.23 26.10
CA LEU A 161 -19.94 -1.44 25.86
C LEU A 161 -20.48 -2.62 26.68
N SER A 162 -20.59 -3.78 26.05
CA SER A 162 -20.86 -5.05 26.74
C SER A 162 -19.65 -5.51 27.56
N ASP A 163 -19.87 -6.43 28.50
CA ASP A 163 -18.78 -7.00 29.32
C ASP A 163 -17.71 -7.71 28.49
N VAL A 164 -18.12 -8.35 27.38
CA VAL A 164 -17.23 -9.01 26.43
C VAL A 164 -16.36 -7.98 25.70
N GLU A 165 -16.95 -6.89 25.22
CA GLU A 165 -16.21 -5.80 24.56
C GLU A 165 -15.27 -5.09 25.54
N LYS A 166 -15.74 -4.82 26.76
CA LYS A 166 -14.90 -4.26 27.81
C LYS A 166 -13.71 -5.16 28.11
N PHE A 167 -13.92 -6.47 28.22
CA PHE A 167 -12.83 -7.41 28.42
C PHE A 167 -11.84 -7.39 27.25
N ALA A 168 -12.32 -7.46 26.01
CA ALA A 168 -11.48 -7.45 24.82
C ALA A 168 -10.62 -6.19 24.70
N LEU A 169 -11.20 -5.02 24.99
CA LEU A 169 -10.46 -3.76 24.96
C LEU A 169 -9.40 -3.68 26.08
N LYS A 170 -9.69 -4.20 27.27
CA LYS A 170 -8.70 -4.24 28.36
C LYS A 170 -7.50 -5.12 28.07
N VAL A 171 -7.68 -6.20 27.30
CA VAL A 171 -6.56 -7.03 26.82
C VAL A 171 -5.62 -6.22 25.93
N ALA A 172 -6.13 -5.17 25.28
CA ALA A 172 -5.38 -4.24 24.45
C ALA A 172 -4.54 -4.92 23.34
N SER A 173 -5.07 -6.03 22.79
CA SER A 173 -4.46 -6.76 21.67
C SER A 173 -5.31 -6.66 20.40
N SER A 174 -4.65 -6.74 19.24
CA SER A 174 -5.32 -6.70 17.94
C SER A 174 -6.23 -7.91 17.72
N GLY A 175 -5.85 -9.09 18.23
CA GLY A 175 -6.66 -10.30 18.14
C GLY A 175 -7.91 -10.23 19.01
N ALA A 176 -7.80 -9.74 20.25
CA ALA A 176 -8.95 -9.53 21.12
C ALA A 176 -9.96 -8.55 20.50
N ALA A 177 -9.48 -7.43 19.95
CA ALA A 177 -10.32 -6.48 19.23
C ALA A 177 -10.95 -7.11 17.97
N TYR A 178 -10.18 -7.85 17.18
CA TYR A 178 -10.67 -8.48 15.96
C TYR A 178 -11.75 -9.54 16.24
N ILE A 179 -11.50 -10.47 17.17
CA ILE A 179 -12.43 -11.56 17.46
C ILE A 179 -13.72 -11.03 18.09
N SER A 180 -13.63 -10.00 18.94
CA SER A 180 -14.81 -9.36 19.55
C SER A 180 -15.63 -8.50 18.58
N MET A 181 -15.03 -8.08 17.47
CA MET A 181 -15.71 -7.24 16.46
C MET A 181 -16.21 -8.04 15.26
N THR A 182 -15.94 -9.34 15.20
CA THR A 182 -16.28 -10.18 14.05
C THR A 182 -16.90 -11.51 14.49
N ALA A 183 -17.73 -12.11 13.65
CA ALA A 183 -18.35 -13.40 13.91
C ALA A 183 -18.55 -14.18 12.61
N THR A 184 -18.49 -15.51 12.66
CA THR A 184 -18.90 -16.34 11.51
C THR A 184 -20.43 -16.35 11.39
N GLU A 185 -20.96 -16.81 10.25
CA GLU A 185 -22.41 -17.00 10.11
C GLU A 185 -22.97 -18.00 11.14
N SER A 186 -22.21 -19.05 11.46
CA SER A 186 -22.60 -20.03 12.47
C SER A 186 -22.62 -19.43 13.88
N ASP A 187 -21.64 -18.60 14.23
CA ASP A 187 -21.60 -17.88 15.51
C ASP A 187 -22.83 -16.96 15.65
N ILE A 188 -23.19 -16.23 14.57
CA ILE A 188 -24.34 -15.34 14.53
C ILE A 188 -25.65 -16.13 14.65
N ALA A 189 -25.81 -17.20 13.87
CA ALA A 189 -27.03 -18.00 13.85
C ALA A 189 -27.28 -18.72 15.19
N SER A 190 -26.23 -19.13 15.88
CA SER A 190 -26.31 -19.78 17.20
C SER A 190 -26.41 -18.79 18.37
N GLY A 191 -26.15 -17.50 18.15
CA GLY A 191 -26.05 -16.51 19.22
C GLY A 191 -24.89 -16.78 20.18
N ARG A 192 -23.81 -17.41 19.69
CA ARG A 192 -22.64 -17.78 20.49
C ARG A 192 -22.03 -16.54 21.13
N GLN A 193 -21.69 -16.64 22.41
CA GLN A 193 -20.90 -15.65 23.13
C GLN A 193 -19.44 -16.10 23.21
N LEU A 194 -18.52 -15.16 23.01
CA LEU A 194 -17.07 -15.42 23.11
C LEU A 194 -16.67 -15.60 24.57
N ALA A 195 -15.85 -16.62 24.83
CA ALA A 195 -15.27 -16.83 26.14
C ALA A 195 -14.02 -15.96 26.35
N LYS A 196 -13.70 -15.64 27.61
CA LYS A 196 -12.59 -14.72 27.95
C LYS A 196 -11.22 -15.29 27.55
N ASP A 197 -11.04 -16.59 27.63
CA ASP A 197 -9.84 -17.31 27.20
C ASP A 197 -9.65 -17.25 25.68
N GLU A 198 -10.73 -17.43 24.91
CA GLU A 198 -10.72 -17.26 23.45
C GLU A 198 -10.28 -15.84 23.07
N ILE A 199 -10.77 -14.83 23.79
CA ILE A 199 -10.42 -13.42 23.54
C ILE A 199 -8.96 -13.13 23.92
N ALA A 200 -8.51 -13.65 25.07
CA ALA A 200 -7.16 -13.38 25.57
C ALA A 200 -6.06 -14.02 24.69
N THR A 201 -6.39 -15.14 24.03
CA THR A 201 -5.45 -15.90 23.18
C THR A 201 -5.66 -15.64 21.68
N ALA A 202 -6.67 -14.85 21.31
CA ALA A 202 -6.94 -14.54 19.91
C ALA A 202 -5.74 -13.88 19.24
N GLU A 203 -5.37 -14.41 18.08
CA GLU A 203 -4.39 -13.81 17.20
C GLU A 203 -5.08 -12.82 16.25
N GLY A 204 -4.45 -11.67 16.00
CA GLY A 204 -4.96 -10.69 15.06
C GLY A 204 -4.88 -11.19 13.60
N PRO A 205 -5.64 -10.61 12.67
CA PRO A 205 -5.56 -10.96 11.25
C PRO A 205 -4.15 -10.72 10.65
N LEU A 206 -3.31 -9.93 11.33
CA LEU A 206 -1.90 -9.73 10.97
C LEU A 206 -1.00 -10.93 11.34
N ALA A 207 -1.38 -11.80 12.26
CA ALA A 207 -0.59 -12.99 12.62
C ALA A 207 -0.64 -14.07 11.53
N HIS A 208 -1.72 -14.11 10.73
CA HIS A 208 -1.84 -15.00 9.57
C HIS A 208 -1.39 -14.37 8.25
N HIS A 209 -0.96 -13.11 8.28
CA HIS A 209 -0.36 -12.43 7.14
C HIS A 209 1.13 -12.17 7.43
N THR A 210 1.94 -13.23 7.40
CA THR A 210 3.37 -13.08 7.08
C THR A 210 3.47 -12.60 5.64
N ILE A 211 3.16 -11.32 5.40
CA ILE A 211 3.57 -10.64 4.19
C ILE A 211 5.07 -10.51 4.32
N VAL A 212 5.80 -11.33 3.57
CA VAL A 212 7.22 -11.14 3.33
C VAL A 212 7.36 -9.81 2.61
N VAL A 213 7.54 -8.73 3.37
CA VAL A 213 7.89 -7.42 2.82
C VAL A 213 9.32 -7.53 2.32
N VAL A 214 9.48 -7.77 1.01
CA VAL A 214 10.76 -7.59 0.34
C VAL A 214 11.04 -6.09 0.31
N VAL A 215 11.80 -5.61 1.28
CA VAL A 215 12.33 -4.26 1.30
C VAL A 215 13.35 -4.15 0.15
N VAL A 216 12.90 -3.65 -1.00
CA VAL A 216 13.81 -3.17 -2.05
C VAL A 216 14.38 -1.85 -1.56
N SER A 217 15.56 -1.93 -0.94
CA SER A 217 16.31 -0.77 -0.48
C SER A 217 16.76 0.07 -1.68
N CYS A 218 16.03 1.14 -1.99
CA CYS A 218 16.51 2.24 -2.81
C CYS A 218 17.59 2.99 -2.03
N ALA A 219 18.85 2.80 -2.41
CA ALA A 219 19.97 3.56 -1.87
C ALA A 219 19.84 5.04 -2.30
N VAL A 220 19.44 5.90 -1.36
CA VAL A 220 19.53 7.36 -1.51
C VAL A 220 20.98 7.76 -1.27
N LEU A 221 21.74 7.98 -2.34
CA LEU A 221 23.07 8.57 -2.27
C LEU A 221 22.94 10.08 -1.97
N LEU A 222 23.04 10.45 -0.70
CA LEU A 222 23.27 11.82 -0.25
C LEU A 222 24.73 12.19 -0.55
N ILE A 223 24.95 12.99 -1.60
CA ILE A 223 26.26 13.60 -1.86
C ILE A 223 26.36 14.89 -1.03
N SER A 224 27.08 14.82 0.09
CA SER A 224 27.50 15.99 0.85
C SER A 224 28.60 16.74 0.09
N PHE A 225 28.33 17.97 -0.34
CA PHE A 225 29.36 18.89 -0.84
C PHE A 225 30.17 19.43 0.34
N SER A 226 31.40 18.93 0.52
CA SER A 226 32.42 19.59 1.35
C SER A 226 33.14 20.64 0.50
N SER A 227 32.95 21.91 0.86
CA SER A 227 33.65 23.04 0.26
C SER A 227 35.11 23.03 0.74
N ASN A 228 36.05 22.71 -0.14
CA ASN A 228 37.47 22.85 0.15
C ASN A 228 38.00 24.14 -0.48
N SER A 229 37.97 25.21 0.32
CA SER A 229 38.75 26.42 0.09
C SER A 229 40.14 26.20 0.67
N ALA A 230 41.14 26.01 -0.19
CA ALA A 230 42.53 26.09 0.21
C ALA A 230 43.33 26.89 -0.83
N ARG A 231 43.77 28.05 -0.36
CA ARG A 231 44.75 28.96 -0.94
C ARG A 231 46.00 28.20 -1.41
N ARG A 232 46.51 28.56 -2.57
CA ARG A 232 47.87 29.09 -2.77
C ARG A 232 47.91 29.87 -4.07
#